data_AF-A0A959NMR5-F1
#
_entry.id   AF-A0A959NMR5-F1
#
_cell.length_a   1.000
_cell.length_b   1.000
_cell.length_c   1.000
_cell.angle_alpha   90.00
_cell.angle_beta   90.00
_cell.angle_gamma   90.00
#
_symmetry.space_group_name_H-M   'P 1'
#
loop_
_entity.id
_entity.type
_entity.pdbx_description
1 polymer ?
#
loop_
_entity_poly.entity_id
_entity_poly.type
_entity_poly.pdbx_seq_one_letter_code
_entity_poly.pdbx_strand_id
1 'polypeptide(L)'
;PNEREQDFWIGFQGWSRSGRRGGPTPNIGQWHTTNSKIWVNNLEVSPPIWKQPNLGTHTDEVPYVDEDYFYREPTKIHLNKGWNKVLLKIPQGGNSWKWMFTCIPVSIIDGAVTEVNELKFNTNFDN
;
A
#
# COMPACT_ATOMS: atom_id res chain seq x y z
N PRO A 1 -7.25 -18.19 12.56
CA PRO A 1 -8.14 -17.51 11.58
C PRO A 1 -8.50 -18.45 10.44
N ASN A 2 -9.70 -18.32 9.86
CA ASN A 2 -10.12 -19.11 8.70
C ASN A 2 -9.45 -18.59 7.42
N GLU A 3 -9.40 -19.44 6.41
CA GLU A 3 -9.00 -19.02 5.06
C GLU A 3 -10.04 -18.06 4.48
N ARG A 4 -9.59 -16.94 3.91
CA ARG A 4 -10.48 -15.93 3.30
C ARG A 4 -9.73 -14.96 2.42
N GLU A 5 -10.46 -14.28 1.55
CA GLU A 5 -10.00 -13.01 0.99
C GLU A 5 -10.20 -11.89 2.02
N GLN A 6 -9.19 -11.04 2.16
CA GLN A 6 -9.18 -9.90 3.06
C GLN A 6 -8.77 -8.65 2.30
N ASP A 7 -9.54 -7.58 2.47
CA ASP A 7 -9.20 -6.25 1.98
C ASP A 7 -8.08 -5.64 2.82
N PHE A 8 -7.03 -5.14 2.17
CA PHE A 8 -5.91 -4.45 2.79
C PHE A 8 -5.71 -3.06 2.17
N TRP A 9 -5.59 -2.06 3.03
CA TRP A 9 -4.99 -0.80 2.63
C TRP A 9 -3.47 -0.89 2.71
N ILE A 10 -2.84 -0.78 1.54
CA ILE A 10 -1.38 -0.87 1.37
C ILE A 10 -0.88 0.44 0.76
N GLY A 11 0.14 1.05 1.33
CA GLY A 11 0.77 2.26 0.81
C GLY A 11 2.24 2.34 1.19
N PHE A 12 3.03 3.05 0.37
CA PHE A 12 4.48 3.20 0.58
C PHE A 12 4.94 4.66 0.51
N GLN A 13 3.98 5.58 0.61
CA GLN A 13 4.19 7.02 0.54
C GLN A 13 3.02 7.72 1.23
N GLY A 14 3.25 8.93 1.75
CA GLY A 14 2.18 9.83 2.16
C GLY A 14 2.40 11.22 1.56
N TRP A 15 1.68 11.52 0.48
CA TRP A 15 1.91 12.70 -0.35
C TRP A 15 1.77 14.00 0.44
N SER A 16 2.61 15.00 0.11
CA SER A 16 2.40 16.36 0.65
C SER A 16 1.14 16.95 0.04
N ARG A 17 0.34 17.67 0.83
CA ARG A 17 -0.89 18.31 0.33
C ARG A 17 -0.64 19.67 -0.32
N SER A 18 0.51 20.27 -0.03
CA SER A 18 0.95 21.53 -0.63
C SER A 18 1.61 21.36 -2.01
N GLY A 19 1.53 20.18 -2.63
CA GLY A 19 2.15 19.84 -3.91
C GLY A 19 2.81 18.46 -3.92
N ARG A 20 3.27 18.00 -5.10
CA ARG A 20 3.83 16.64 -5.29
C ARG A 20 5.31 16.52 -4.91
N ARG A 21 5.69 17.00 -3.72
CA ARG A 21 7.06 16.86 -3.19
C ARG A 21 7.44 15.39 -3.03
N GLY A 22 8.63 15.03 -3.53
CA GLY A 22 9.11 13.65 -3.53
C GLY A 22 8.52 12.78 -4.64
N GLY A 23 7.87 13.41 -5.63
CA GLY A 23 7.46 12.75 -6.87
C GLY A 23 8.62 12.44 -7.82
N PRO A 24 8.33 11.95 -9.04
CA PRO A 24 7.00 11.79 -9.64
C PRO A 24 6.14 10.73 -8.95
N THR A 25 4.84 10.66 -9.27
CA THR A 25 3.98 9.52 -8.86
C THR A 25 4.53 8.20 -9.42
N PRO A 26 4.12 7.04 -8.87
CA PRO A 26 4.70 5.75 -9.26
C PRO A 26 4.50 5.45 -10.75
N ASN A 27 5.42 4.69 -11.34
CA ASN A 27 5.20 4.14 -12.68
C ASN A 27 4.14 3.03 -12.65
N ILE A 28 3.59 2.70 -13.81
CA ILE A 28 2.76 1.49 -13.98
C ILE A 28 3.55 0.27 -13.50
N GLY A 29 2.91 -0.57 -12.69
CA GLY A 29 3.53 -1.77 -12.13
C GLY A 29 4.47 -1.53 -10.95
N GLN A 30 4.55 -0.30 -10.42
CA GLN A 30 5.33 0.00 -9.20
C GLN A 30 4.43 0.53 -8.08
N TRP A 31 4.70 0.11 -6.84
CA TRP A 31 4.03 0.68 -5.67
C TRP A 31 4.52 2.11 -5.35
N HIS A 32 5.80 2.38 -5.63
CA HIS A 32 6.45 3.65 -5.39
C HIS A 32 7.72 3.76 -6.26
N THR A 33 8.22 4.97 -6.48
CA THR A 33 9.43 5.24 -7.29
C THR A 33 10.69 4.60 -6.71
N THR A 34 10.71 4.27 -5.42
CA THR A 34 11.80 3.53 -4.77
C THR A 34 11.75 2.01 -4.97
N ASN A 35 10.84 1.49 -5.80
CA ASN A 35 10.65 0.05 -6.03
C ASN A 35 10.31 -0.71 -4.73
N SER A 36 9.44 -0.13 -3.91
CA SER A 36 8.84 -0.83 -2.77
C SER A 36 8.05 -2.05 -3.24
N LYS A 37 8.08 -3.11 -2.44
CA LYS A 37 7.40 -4.38 -2.74
C LYS A 37 6.80 -4.99 -1.49
N ILE A 38 5.77 -5.80 -1.69
CA ILE A 38 5.11 -6.58 -0.65
C ILE A 38 4.90 -8.00 -1.15
N TRP A 39 5.08 -8.96 -0.25
CA TRP A 39 4.72 -10.36 -0.48
C TRP A 39 3.82 -10.85 0.65
N VAL A 40 2.82 -11.64 0.30
CA VAL A 40 2.01 -12.42 1.24
C VAL A 40 2.14 -13.89 0.87
N ASN A 41 2.56 -14.72 1.82
CA ASN A 41 2.85 -16.15 1.59
C ASN A 41 3.78 -16.38 0.40
N ASN A 42 4.82 -15.54 0.29
CA ASN A 42 5.84 -15.54 -0.76
C ASN A 42 5.32 -15.19 -2.17
N LEU A 43 4.05 -14.80 -2.31
CA LEU A 43 3.49 -14.28 -3.56
C LEU A 43 3.54 -12.75 -3.56
N GLU A 44 4.11 -12.16 -4.61
CA GLU A 44 4.22 -10.71 -4.74
C GLU A 44 2.83 -10.09 -4.96
N VAL A 45 2.47 -9.09 -4.15
CA VAL A 45 1.21 -8.37 -4.33
C VAL A 45 1.44 -7.24 -5.32
N SER A 46 0.70 -7.27 -6.44
CA SER A 46 0.79 -6.25 -7.47
C SER A 46 0.29 -4.89 -6.98
N PRO A 47 0.91 -3.78 -7.40
CA PRO A 47 0.37 -2.45 -7.15
C PRO A 47 -0.96 -2.23 -7.88
N PRO A 48 -1.75 -1.23 -7.46
CA PRO A 48 -2.92 -0.82 -8.21
C PRO A 48 -2.53 -0.31 -9.61
N ILE A 49 -3.51 -0.30 -10.52
CA ILE A 49 -3.39 0.37 -11.81
C ILE A 49 -3.63 1.87 -11.56
N TRP A 50 -2.54 2.64 -11.44
CA TRP A 50 -2.60 4.07 -11.17
C TRP A 50 -3.30 4.84 -12.29
N LYS A 51 -4.19 5.77 -11.93
CA LYS A 51 -4.86 6.69 -12.86
C LYS A 51 -3.93 7.81 -13.34
N GLN A 52 -2.95 8.19 -12.52
CA GLN A 52 -1.96 9.23 -12.84
C GLN A 52 -0.53 8.71 -12.67
N PRO A 53 -0.07 7.73 -13.47
CA PRO A 53 1.29 7.19 -13.35
C PRO A 53 2.33 8.20 -13.84
N ASN A 54 3.51 8.22 -13.21
CA ASN A 54 4.66 9.05 -13.60
C ASN A 54 4.34 10.56 -13.74
N LEU A 55 3.38 11.06 -12.97
CA LEU A 55 3.01 12.47 -12.93
C LEU A 55 4.09 13.27 -12.19
N GLY A 56 4.60 14.31 -12.85
CA GLY A 56 5.70 15.13 -12.35
C GLY A 56 5.35 15.97 -11.11
N THR A 57 6.37 16.64 -10.56
CA THR A 57 6.26 17.36 -9.27
C THR A 57 5.60 18.73 -9.35
N HIS A 58 5.62 19.41 -10.52
CA HIS A 58 5.03 20.74 -10.73
C HIS A 58 3.66 20.64 -11.38
N THR A 59 2.71 20.04 -10.66
CA THR A 59 1.37 19.69 -11.17
C THR A 59 0.29 20.00 -10.14
N ASP A 60 0.44 21.11 -9.42
CA ASP A 60 -0.35 21.42 -8.22
C ASP A 60 -1.86 21.54 -8.49
N GLU A 61 -2.24 21.93 -9.71
CA GLU A 61 -3.63 22.01 -10.17
C GLU A 61 -4.23 20.65 -10.60
N VAL A 62 -3.42 19.59 -10.62
CA VAL A 62 -3.89 18.23 -10.91
C VAL A 62 -4.28 17.56 -9.59
N PRO A 63 -5.55 17.17 -9.37
CA PRO A 63 -5.97 16.55 -8.12
C PRO A 63 -5.35 15.16 -7.94
N TYR A 64 -5.13 14.76 -6.70
CA TYR A 64 -4.89 13.37 -6.33
C TYR A 64 -6.16 12.56 -6.54
N VAL A 65 -6.04 11.34 -7.06
CA VAL A 65 -7.18 10.49 -7.43
C VAL A 65 -7.06 9.07 -6.89
N ASP A 66 -5.86 8.54 -6.71
CA ASP A 66 -5.63 7.18 -6.22
C ASP A 66 -4.27 6.95 -5.57
N GLU A 67 -3.41 7.98 -5.49
CA GLU A 67 -2.00 7.82 -5.12
C GLU A 67 -1.77 7.56 -3.62
N ASP A 68 -2.68 7.96 -2.75
CA ASP A 68 -2.73 7.48 -1.35
C ASP A 68 -3.69 6.30 -1.23
N TYR A 69 -3.37 5.37 -0.34
CA TYR A 69 -4.11 4.12 -0.18
C TYR A 69 -5.60 4.30 0.16
N PHE A 70 -5.97 5.42 0.80
CA PHE A 70 -7.34 5.71 1.23
C PHE A 70 -8.18 6.44 0.17
N TYR A 71 -7.63 6.71 -1.02
CA TYR A 71 -8.40 7.22 -2.17
C TYR A 71 -8.98 6.13 -3.04
N ARG A 72 -8.56 4.89 -2.85
CA ARG A 72 -8.84 3.78 -3.74
C ARG A 72 -9.34 2.56 -2.99
N GLU A 73 -9.90 1.64 -3.77
CA GLU A 73 -10.30 0.34 -3.29
C GLU A 73 -9.09 -0.38 -2.63
N PRO A 74 -9.30 -1.04 -1.49
CA PRO A 74 -8.30 -1.90 -0.88
C PRO A 74 -7.83 -3.00 -1.83
N THR A 75 -6.61 -3.46 -1.59
CA THR A 75 -6.05 -4.61 -2.29
C THR A 75 -6.57 -5.89 -1.64
N LYS A 76 -7.21 -6.76 -2.43
CA LYS A 76 -7.63 -8.09 -1.98
C LYS A 76 -6.44 -9.02 -1.83
N ILE A 77 -6.29 -9.59 -0.65
CA ILE A 77 -5.23 -10.54 -0.31
C ILE A 77 -5.86 -11.84 0.16
N HIS A 78 -5.45 -12.96 -0.45
CA HIS A 78 -5.82 -14.28 0.01
C HIS A 78 -5.00 -14.65 1.25
N LEU A 79 -5.69 -14.91 2.37
CA LEU A 79 -5.10 -15.40 3.61
C LEU A 79 -5.42 -16.88 3.76
N ASN A 80 -4.38 -17.69 3.95
CA ASN A 80 -4.49 -19.10 4.32
C ASN A 80 -5.05 -19.23 5.74
N LYS A 81 -5.65 -20.38 6.05
CA LYS A 81 -6.01 -20.72 7.43
C LYS A 81 -4.75 -20.73 8.32
N GLY A 82 -4.80 -20.03 9.45
CA GLY A 82 -3.69 -19.94 10.40
C GLY A 82 -2.78 -18.73 10.20
N TRP A 83 -1.47 -18.92 10.37
CA TRP A 83 -0.46 -17.86 10.21
C TRP A 83 -0.16 -17.62 8.73
N ASN A 84 -0.05 -16.34 8.36
CA ASN A 84 0.32 -15.89 7.02
C ASN A 84 1.58 -15.04 7.12
N LYS A 85 2.52 -15.22 6.20
CA LYS A 85 3.77 -14.46 6.19
C LYS A 85 3.61 -13.21 5.34
N VAL A 86 3.83 -12.04 5.93
CA VAL A 86 3.87 -10.76 5.22
C VAL A 86 5.31 -10.24 5.21
N LEU A 87 5.84 -9.93 4.04
CA LEU A 87 7.17 -9.33 3.86
C LEU A 87 7.03 -8.00 3.14
N LEU A 88 7.60 -6.95 3.71
CA LEU A 88 7.63 -5.61 3.13
C LEU A 88 9.08 -5.22 2.80
N LYS A 89 9.33 -4.84 1.55
CA LYS A 89 10.59 -4.22 1.12
C LYS A 89 10.32 -2.73 0.91
N ILE A 90 11.00 -1.88 1.68
CA ILE A 90 10.74 -0.44 1.73
C ILE A 90 12.06 0.32 1.58
N PRO A 91 12.62 0.41 0.36
CA PRO A 91 13.89 1.11 0.14
C PRO A 91 13.72 2.62 0.38
N GLN A 92 14.74 3.24 0.96
CA GLN A 92 14.86 4.69 1.09
C GLN A 92 16.00 5.21 0.20
N GLY A 93 15.78 6.33 -0.50
CA GLY A 93 16.80 6.95 -1.35
C GLY A 93 16.20 7.73 -2.53
N GLY A 94 17.06 8.36 -3.31
CA GLY A 94 16.65 9.18 -4.47
C GLY A 94 15.74 10.34 -4.06
N ASN A 95 14.63 10.51 -4.76
CA ASN A 95 13.63 11.55 -4.47
C ASN A 95 12.65 11.17 -3.33
N SER A 96 12.84 10.03 -2.67
CA SER A 96 12.00 9.62 -1.55
C SER A 96 12.10 10.63 -0.41
N TRP A 97 10.99 11.31 -0.14
CA TRP A 97 10.93 12.35 0.89
C TRP A 97 10.51 11.78 2.25
N LYS A 98 9.36 11.10 2.32
CA LYS A 98 8.87 10.46 3.55
C LYS A 98 9.12 8.97 3.47
N TRP A 99 9.78 8.42 4.48
CA TRP A 99 9.93 6.97 4.61
C TRP A 99 8.82 6.42 5.50
N MET A 100 7.69 6.10 4.88
CA MET A 100 6.48 5.62 5.56
C MET A 100 5.84 4.50 4.75
N PHE A 101 5.14 3.62 5.42
CA PHE A 101 4.36 2.57 4.79
C PHE A 101 3.08 2.30 5.58
N THR A 102 2.14 1.65 4.94
CA THR A 102 0.89 1.19 5.52
C THR A 102 0.59 -0.20 4.95
N CYS A 103 0.17 -1.11 5.81
CA CYS A 103 -0.33 -2.43 5.43
C CYS A 103 -1.30 -2.86 6.52
N ILE A 104 -2.56 -2.48 6.38
CA ILE A 104 -3.60 -2.69 7.40
C ILE A 104 -4.79 -3.44 6.79
N PRO A 105 -5.25 -4.54 7.39
CA PRO A 105 -6.47 -5.20 6.98
C PRO A 105 -7.67 -4.37 7.41
N VAL A 106 -8.58 -4.13 6.48
CA VAL A 106 -9.76 -3.28 6.70
C VAL A 106 -11.04 -4.04 6.38
N SER A 107 -12.11 -3.68 7.09
CA SER A 107 -13.48 -4.03 6.75
C SER A 107 -14.18 -2.76 6.29
N ILE A 108 -14.87 -2.86 5.15
CA ILE A 108 -15.64 -1.75 4.59
C ILE A 108 -17.10 -2.19 4.56
N ILE A 109 -17.95 -1.52 5.33
CA ILE A 109 -19.39 -1.76 5.40
C ILE A 109 -20.08 -0.42 5.17
N ASP A 110 -20.86 -0.30 4.09
CA ASP A 110 -21.57 0.93 3.70
C ASP A 110 -20.68 2.19 3.68
N GLY A 111 -19.42 2.04 3.27
CA GLY A 111 -18.43 3.11 3.21
C GLY A 111 -17.74 3.44 4.54
N ALA A 112 -18.17 2.85 5.66
CA ALA A 112 -17.44 2.94 6.92
C ALA A 112 -16.25 1.96 6.90
N VAL A 113 -15.06 2.48 7.18
CA VAL A 113 -13.81 1.69 7.20
C VAL A 113 -13.36 1.45 8.63
N THR A 114 -13.17 0.19 9.01
CA THR A 114 -12.64 -0.21 10.32
C THR A 114 -11.48 -1.18 10.18
N GLU A 115 -10.56 -1.18 11.12
CA GLU A 115 -9.54 -2.23 11.21
C GLU A 115 -10.18 -3.58 11.55
N VAL A 116 -9.60 -4.64 10.98
CA VAL A 116 -10.01 -6.03 11.20
C VAL A 116 -9.36 -6.57 12.47
N ASN A 117 -10.06 -6.43 13.60
CA ASN A 117 -9.53 -6.68 14.94
C ASN A 117 -9.27 -8.16 15.26
N GLU A 118 -9.82 -9.11 14.50
CA GLU A 118 -9.61 -10.55 14.72
C GLU A 118 -8.26 -11.06 14.20
N LEU A 119 -7.61 -10.30 13.32
CA LEU A 119 -6.27 -10.62 12.84
C LEU A 119 -5.24 -10.14 13.84
N LYS A 120 -4.25 -11.00 14.12
CA LYS A 120 -3.15 -10.71 15.04
C LYS A 120 -1.84 -10.68 14.28
N PHE A 121 -0.98 -9.73 14.63
CA PHE A 121 0.34 -9.60 14.05
C PHE A 121 1.39 -10.14 15.01
N ASN A 122 2.40 -10.80 14.46
CA ASN A 122 3.58 -11.23 15.19
C ASN A 122 4.81 -10.91 14.35
N THR A 123 5.79 -10.23 14.95
CA THR A 123 7.06 -9.89 14.33
C THR A 123 8.16 -10.90 14.64
N ASN A 124 7.91 -11.85 15.54
CA ASN A 124 8.85 -12.93 15.82
C ASN A 124 8.77 -13.95 14.68
N PHE A 125 9.85 -14.05 13.94
CA PHE A 125 10.07 -15.10 12.96
C PHE A 125 10.92 -16.17 13.65
N ASP A 126 10.30 -17.29 14.04
CA ASP A 126 11.07 -18.49 14.39
C ASP A 126 11.75 -18.95 13.10
N ASN A 127 13.07 -18.73 13.00
CA ASN A 127 13.89 -19.15 11.87
C ASN A 127 14.15 -20.65 11.93
#